data_AF-A0A7S2WQS9-F1
#
_entry.id   AF-A0A7S2WQS9-F1
#
_cell.length_a   1.000
_cell.length_b   1.000
_cell.length_c   1.000
_cell.angle_alpha   90.00
_cell.angle_beta   90.00
_cell.angle_gamma   90.00
#
_symmetry.space_group_name_H-M   'P 1'
#
loop_
_entity.id
_entity.type
_entity.pdbx_description
1 polymer ?
#
loop_
_entity_poly.entity_id
_entity_poly.type
_entity_poly.pdbx_seq_one_letter_code
_entity_poly.pdbx_strand_id
1 'polypeptide(L)'
;IVTGIVVSNDADEETVTQTKILVQPLLKGLICLHGDATDANSKKAVEHAVDATIQGIGIEMFLSMVSLSELDDNEVSSHEKKKKKKSVNVVDGAVLQERVWLLPILKSSSTKSNSVSLYRPRLSFFQGHILGLARKCDITSARGDATAAECAIQKSRVIELWALFPSFCHNPMDLDVTFPTLCQTLVKAMGDKRYPQLVAPISTGLKKIVEG
;
A
#
# COMPACT_ATOMS: atom_id res chain seq x y z
N ILE A 1 -18.69 12.99 38.19
CA ILE A 1 -17.27 12.99 37.78
C ILE A 1 -17.01 11.57 37.27
N VAL A 2 -16.96 11.25 35.98
CA VAL A 2 -16.25 11.89 34.87
C VAL A 2 -17.16 11.85 33.63
N THR A 3 -17.45 13.02 33.07
CA THR A 3 -18.07 13.18 31.76
C THR A 3 -17.04 12.77 30.73
N GLY A 4 -17.32 11.70 29.98
CA GLY A 4 -16.46 11.24 28.89
C GLY A 4 -16.34 12.35 27.85
N ILE A 5 -15.12 12.82 27.65
CA ILE A 5 -14.77 13.68 26.52
C ILE A 5 -14.91 12.81 25.28
N VAL A 6 -16.04 12.94 24.60
CA VAL A 6 -16.16 12.56 23.19
C VAL A 6 -15.26 13.52 22.44
N VAL A 7 -14.03 13.08 22.15
CA VAL A 7 -13.15 13.80 21.23
C VAL A 7 -13.87 13.77 19.89
N SER A 8 -14.33 14.95 19.46
CA SER A 8 -15.04 15.15 18.20
C SER A 8 -14.21 14.62 17.02
N ASN A 9 -14.82 13.79 16.17
CA ASN A 9 -14.23 13.25 14.94
C ASN A 9 -13.89 14.35 13.90
N ASP A 10 -14.45 15.56 14.02
CA ASP A 10 -14.32 16.60 12.99
C ASP A 10 -12.92 17.24 12.97
N ALA A 11 -12.19 17.23 14.09
CA ALA A 11 -10.82 17.74 14.17
C ALA A 11 -9.80 16.85 13.42
N ASP A 12 -10.13 15.57 13.22
CA ASP A 12 -9.27 14.60 12.52
C ASP A 12 -9.32 14.84 11.00
N GLU A 13 -10.49 15.18 10.45
CA GLU A 13 -10.68 15.32 9.00
C GLU A 13 -10.04 16.61 8.42
N GLU A 14 -10.12 17.72 9.14
CA GLU A 14 -9.44 18.97 8.76
C GLU A 14 -7.91 18.79 8.81
N THR A 15 -7.39 18.14 9.87
CA THR A 15 -5.96 17.86 10.03
C THR A 15 -5.45 16.91 8.94
N VAL A 16 -6.22 15.87 8.60
CA VAL A 16 -5.95 14.96 7.49
C VAL A 16 -5.90 15.71 6.17
N THR A 17 -6.87 16.60 5.92
CA THR A 17 -6.94 17.38 4.68
C THR A 17 -5.75 18.33 4.56
N GLN A 18 -5.41 19.04 5.63
CA GLN A 18 -4.26 19.94 5.65
C GLN A 18 -2.94 19.20 5.45
N THR A 19 -2.80 18.02 6.05
CA THR A 19 -1.63 17.16 5.87
C THR A 19 -1.51 16.70 4.43
N LYS A 20 -2.61 16.31 3.78
CA LYS A 20 -2.61 15.96 2.34
C LYS A 20 -2.14 17.13 1.47
N ILE A 21 -2.67 18.33 1.69
CA ILE A 21 -2.29 19.53 0.92
C ILE A 21 -0.78 19.79 1.04
N LEU A 22 -0.22 19.65 2.24
CA LEU A 22 1.20 19.90 2.49
C LEU A 22 2.11 18.81 1.94
N VAL A 23 1.72 17.53 2.08
CA VAL A 23 2.59 16.39 1.79
C VAL A 23 2.46 15.90 0.35
N GLN A 24 1.32 16.08 -0.30
CA GLN A 24 1.08 15.58 -1.66
C GLN A 24 2.09 16.13 -2.70
N PRO A 25 2.44 17.44 -2.72
CA PRO A 25 3.44 17.95 -3.65
C PRO A 25 4.82 17.33 -3.42
N LEU A 26 5.20 17.12 -2.16
CA LEU A 26 6.46 16.46 -1.79
C LEU A 26 6.49 15.02 -2.31
N LEU A 27 5.43 14.24 -2.08
CA LEU A 27 5.35 12.86 -2.53
C LEU A 27 5.46 12.74 -4.05
N LYS A 28 4.73 13.58 -4.80
CA LYS A 28 4.84 13.64 -6.27
C LYS A 28 6.27 13.96 -6.70
N GLY A 29 6.90 14.95 -6.06
CA GLY A 29 8.30 15.31 -6.31
C GLY A 29 9.27 14.14 -6.08
N LEU A 30 9.12 13.41 -4.98
CA LEU A 30 9.94 12.24 -4.66
C LEU A 30 9.75 11.10 -5.67
N ILE A 31 8.51 10.85 -6.08
CA ILE A 31 8.20 9.83 -7.09
C ILE A 31 8.86 10.16 -8.43
N CYS A 32 8.71 11.40 -8.91
CA CYS A 32 9.34 11.84 -10.16
C CYS A 32 10.87 11.77 -10.03
N LEU A 33 11.43 12.21 -8.90
CA LEU A 33 12.86 12.17 -8.65
C LEU A 33 13.42 10.73 -8.64
N HIS A 34 12.67 9.74 -8.16
CA HIS A 34 13.07 8.33 -8.24
C HIS A 34 13.14 7.84 -9.70
N GLY A 35 12.15 8.23 -10.51
CA GLY A 35 12.08 7.92 -11.93
C GLY A 35 13.21 8.55 -12.75
N ASP A 36 13.57 9.79 -12.43
CA ASP A 36 14.62 10.56 -13.11
C ASP A 36 16.04 10.18 -12.64
N ALA A 37 16.18 9.58 -11.45
CA ALA A 37 17.47 9.19 -10.91
C ALA A 37 18.15 8.11 -11.78
N THR A 38 19.40 8.34 -12.15
CA THR A 38 20.17 7.41 -13.00
C THR A 38 21.06 6.46 -12.21
N ASP A 39 21.50 6.86 -11.03
CA ASP A 39 22.38 6.07 -10.16
C ASP A 39 21.65 5.46 -8.95
N ALA A 40 22.21 4.37 -8.43
CA ALA A 40 21.62 3.61 -7.33
C ALA A 40 21.62 4.36 -5.99
N ASN A 41 22.57 5.27 -5.76
CA ASN A 41 22.67 6.01 -4.50
C ASN A 41 21.56 7.06 -4.41
N SER A 42 21.33 7.80 -5.50
CA SER A 42 20.22 8.75 -5.61
C SER A 42 18.88 8.05 -5.43
N LYS A 43 18.67 6.88 -6.09
CA LYS A 43 17.45 6.08 -5.89
C LYS A 43 17.24 5.69 -4.43
N LYS A 44 18.27 5.15 -3.77
CA LYS A 44 18.19 4.77 -2.35
C LYS A 44 17.91 5.97 -1.44
N ALA A 45 18.47 7.13 -1.73
CA ALA A 45 18.20 8.35 -0.96
C ALA A 45 16.73 8.77 -1.08
N VAL A 46 16.15 8.69 -2.28
CA VAL A 46 14.73 8.94 -2.51
C VAL A 46 13.85 7.90 -1.83
N GLU A 47 14.20 6.62 -1.93
CA GLU A 47 13.49 5.53 -1.25
C GLU A 47 13.47 5.72 0.27
N HIS A 48 14.58 6.18 0.86
CA HIS A 48 14.65 6.52 2.27
C HIS A 48 13.77 7.73 2.64
N ALA A 49 13.72 8.75 1.79
CA ALA A 49 12.83 9.90 2.00
C ALA A 49 11.35 9.50 1.94
N VAL A 50 10.98 8.59 1.03
CA VAL A 50 9.62 8.03 0.94
C VAL A 50 9.30 7.18 2.17
N ASP A 51 10.22 6.31 2.62
CA ASP A 51 10.07 5.53 3.85
C ASP A 51 9.84 6.44 5.08
N ALA A 52 10.65 7.49 5.23
CA ALA A 52 10.50 8.47 6.30
C ALA A 52 9.15 9.19 6.25
N THR A 53 8.67 9.52 5.04
CA THR A 53 7.36 10.13 4.85
C THR A 53 6.24 9.18 5.27
N ILE A 54 6.28 7.92 4.83
CA ILE A 54 5.31 6.88 5.21
C ILE A 54 5.29 6.68 6.73
N GLN A 55 6.46 6.66 7.39
CA GLN A 55 6.55 6.54 8.85
C GLN A 55 5.94 7.74 9.58
N GLY A 56 6.01 8.94 9.00
CA GLY A 56 5.42 10.15 9.56
C GLY A 56 3.90 10.22 9.40
N ILE A 57 3.40 10.00 8.17
CA ILE A 57 1.98 10.22 7.84
C ILE A 57 1.12 8.96 7.94
N GLY A 58 1.72 7.78 7.99
CA GLY A 58 1.03 6.49 7.96
C GLY A 58 0.84 5.92 6.55
N ILE A 59 0.79 4.59 6.48
CA ILE A 59 0.71 3.85 5.20
C ILE A 59 -0.57 4.14 4.42
N GLU A 60 -1.71 4.23 5.10
CA GLU A 60 -2.98 4.50 4.43
C GLU A 60 -3.01 5.92 3.87
N MET A 61 -2.57 6.91 4.64
CA MET A 61 -2.49 8.29 4.19
C MET A 61 -1.62 8.40 2.94
N PHE A 62 -0.46 7.75 2.94
CA PHE A 62 0.41 7.65 1.76
C PHE A 62 -0.33 7.04 0.56
N LEU A 63 -0.95 5.86 0.73
CA LEU A 63 -1.64 5.15 -0.36
C LEU A 63 -2.92 5.86 -0.82
N SER A 64 -3.47 6.78 -0.01
CA SER A 64 -4.57 7.66 -0.44
C SER A 64 -4.11 8.78 -1.39
N MET A 65 -2.81 9.11 -1.40
CA MET A 65 -2.22 10.13 -2.26
C MET A 65 -1.42 9.54 -3.42
N VAL A 66 -0.90 8.32 -3.26
CA VAL A 66 -0.05 7.64 -4.25
C VAL A 66 -0.73 6.34 -4.68
N SER A 67 -1.23 6.32 -5.91
CA SER A 67 -1.82 5.12 -6.51
C SER A 67 -0.74 4.14 -6.97
N LEU A 68 -0.94 2.86 -6.67
CA LEU A 68 -0.10 1.77 -7.20
C LEU A 68 -0.52 1.33 -8.60
N SER A 69 -1.76 1.64 -9.01
CA SER A 69 -2.37 1.14 -10.25
C SER A 69 -2.46 2.18 -11.37
N GLU A 70 -2.32 3.47 -11.05
CA GLU A 70 -2.52 4.57 -11.99
C GLU A 70 -1.40 5.60 -11.86
N LEU A 71 -1.02 6.20 -12.99
CA LEU A 71 -0.13 7.37 -13.02
C LEU A 71 -0.99 8.63 -13.11
N ASP A 72 -0.68 9.64 -12.30
CA ASP A 72 -1.29 10.97 -12.45
C ASP A 72 -0.72 11.63 -13.72
N ASP A 73 -1.55 12.34 -14.48
CA ASP A 73 -1.15 13.07 -15.70
C ASP A 73 -0.02 14.08 -15.42
N ASN A 74 0.13 14.51 -14.17
CA ASN A 74 1.16 15.43 -13.71
C ASN A 74 2.51 14.77 -13.35
N GLU A 75 2.57 13.44 -13.25
CA GLU A 75 3.79 12.68 -12.92
C GLU A 75 4.53 12.18 -14.17
N VAL A 76 3.95 12.36 -15.36
CA VAL A 76 4.56 11.93 -16.62
C VAL A 76 5.62 12.95 -17.05
N SER A 77 6.90 12.56 -16.99
CA SER A 77 8.00 13.39 -17.48
C SER A 77 7.82 13.73 -18.96
N SER A 78 8.29 14.91 -19.37
CA SER A 78 8.20 15.40 -20.76
C SER A 78 8.82 14.46 -21.80
N HIS A 79 9.66 13.50 -21.38
CA HIS A 79 10.26 12.49 -22.24
C HIS A 79 9.36 11.28 -22.54
N GLU A 80 8.33 11.00 -21.72
CA GLU A 80 7.46 9.82 -21.86
C GLU A 80 6.17 10.04 -22.65
N LYS A 81 5.75 11.30 -22.85
CA LYS A 81 4.54 11.62 -23.63
C LYS A 81 4.58 11.10 -25.07
N LYS A 82 5.78 10.81 -25.62
CA LYS A 82 5.96 10.21 -26.96
C LYS A 82 5.92 8.67 -26.98
N LYS A 83 6.03 7.99 -25.83
CA LYS A 83 6.04 6.51 -25.74
C LYS A 83 4.67 5.87 -25.51
N LYS A 84 3.62 6.66 -25.29
CA LYS A 84 2.24 6.17 -25.03
C LYS A 84 1.60 5.40 -26.22
N LYS A 85 2.28 5.28 -27.37
CA LYS A 85 1.78 4.56 -28.56
C LYS A 85 2.58 3.32 -28.96
N LYS A 86 3.66 2.94 -28.26
CA LYS A 86 4.46 1.75 -28.63
C LYS A 86 5.39 1.26 -27.51
N SER A 87 4.83 0.63 -26.49
CA SER A 87 5.58 -0.35 -25.67
C SER A 87 4.73 -1.60 -25.49
N VAL A 88 4.93 -2.51 -26.44
CA VAL A 88 4.54 -3.92 -26.38
C VAL A 88 5.28 -4.57 -25.20
N ASN A 89 4.55 -5.32 -24.37
CA ASN A 89 4.98 -6.07 -23.16
C ASN A 89 5.00 -5.32 -21.81
N VAL A 90 3.96 -4.56 -21.47
CA VAL A 90 3.69 -4.22 -20.07
C VAL A 90 2.80 -5.31 -19.50
N VAL A 91 3.29 -6.05 -18.52
CA VAL A 91 2.48 -7.02 -17.76
C VAL A 91 1.37 -6.22 -17.07
N ASP A 92 0.17 -6.28 -17.63
CA ASP A 92 -1.02 -5.54 -17.18
C ASP A 92 -1.51 -6.12 -15.84
N GLY A 93 -0.75 -5.81 -14.78
CA GLY A 93 -1.03 -6.14 -13.40
C GLY A 93 -1.68 -4.98 -12.68
N ALA A 94 -2.32 -5.26 -11.55
CA ALA A 94 -2.93 -4.22 -10.70
C ALA A 94 -1.91 -3.19 -10.16
N VAL A 95 -0.62 -3.56 -10.14
CA VAL A 95 0.48 -2.69 -9.72
C VAL A 95 1.32 -2.36 -10.93
N LEU A 96 1.45 -1.07 -11.24
CA LEU A 96 2.27 -0.56 -12.32
C LEU A 96 3.74 -0.91 -12.12
N GLN A 97 4.45 -1.22 -13.20
CA GLN A 97 5.86 -1.61 -13.14
C GLN A 97 6.73 -0.49 -12.54
N GLU A 98 6.36 0.76 -12.80
CA GLU A 98 6.99 1.99 -12.30
C GLU A 98 6.76 2.19 -10.79
N ARG A 99 5.80 1.48 -10.19
CA ARG A 99 5.41 1.56 -8.77
C ARG A 99 5.91 0.38 -7.94
N VAL A 100 6.47 -0.64 -8.58
CA VAL A 100 6.94 -1.88 -7.94
C VAL A 100 7.93 -1.62 -6.80
N TRP A 101 8.81 -0.63 -6.95
CA TRP A 101 9.83 -0.29 -5.97
C TRP A 101 9.24 0.20 -4.63
N LEU A 102 7.97 0.62 -4.60
CA LEU A 102 7.27 1.03 -3.39
C LEU A 102 6.91 -0.16 -2.49
N LEU A 103 6.67 -1.36 -3.05
CA LEU A 103 6.19 -2.51 -2.27
C LEU A 103 7.16 -2.95 -1.16
N PRO A 104 8.49 -3.07 -1.40
CA PRO A 104 9.44 -3.35 -0.33
C PRO A 104 9.46 -2.26 0.75
N ILE A 105 9.31 -1.00 0.36
CA ILE A 105 9.31 0.15 1.27
C ILE A 105 8.09 0.07 2.18
N LEU A 106 6.89 0.01 1.60
CA LEU A 106 5.61 -0.09 2.31
C LEU A 106 5.62 -1.24 3.33
N LYS A 107 6.18 -2.39 2.96
CA LYS A 107 6.34 -3.54 3.86
C LYS A 107 7.28 -3.22 5.03
N SER A 108 8.41 -2.57 4.78
CA SER A 108 9.42 -2.27 5.79
C SER A 108 9.01 -1.17 6.76
N SER A 109 8.36 -0.10 6.28
CA SER A 109 7.90 1.03 7.11
C SER A 109 6.93 0.57 8.20
N SER A 110 6.21 -0.50 7.91
CA SER A 110 5.14 -1.05 8.75
C SER A 110 5.60 -1.93 9.91
N THR A 111 6.85 -2.40 9.83
CA THR A 111 7.47 -3.22 10.88
C THR A 111 8.29 -2.40 11.87
N LYS A 112 8.60 -1.14 11.54
CA LYS A 112 9.38 -0.23 12.39
C LYS A 112 8.46 0.38 13.46
N SER A 113 8.22 -0.41 14.51
CA SER A 113 7.31 -0.16 15.64
C SER A 113 7.62 1.06 16.53
N ASN A 114 8.57 1.92 16.15
CA ASN A 114 9.05 3.02 16.99
C ASN A 114 8.55 4.41 16.56
N SER A 115 7.86 4.51 15.42
CA SER A 115 7.21 5.76 15.01
C SER A 115 5.76 5.74 15.47
N VAL A 116 5.40 6.65 16.37
CA VAL A 116 4.00 6.98 16.67
C VAL A 116 3.46 7.70 15.44
N SER A 117 2.99 6.96 14.45
CA SER A 117 2.24 7.58 13.35
C SER A 117 1.01 8.24 13.94
N LEU A 118 0.82 9.53 13.65
CA LEU A 118 -0.35 10.28 14.11
C LEU A 118 -1.64 9.76 13.47
N TYR A 119 -1.53 9.02 12.36
CA TYR A 119 -2.64 8.49 11.61
C TYR A 119 -2.86 7.00 11.90
N ARG A 120 -4.00 6.67 12.50
CA ARG A 120 -4.42 5.29 12.70
C ARG A 120 -5.04 4.74 11.41
N PRO A 121 -4.59 3.59 10.91
CA PRO A 121 -5.15 3.03 9.68
C PRO A 121 -6.56 2.48 9.90
N ARG A 122 -7.28 2.31 8.80
CA ARG A 122 -8.57 1.65 8.70
C ARG A 122 -8.38 0.28 8.05
N LEU A 123 -8.88 -0.76 8.69
CA LEU A 123 -8.96 -2.08 8.09
C LEU A 123 -9.83 -2.07 6.84
N SER A 124 -10.84 -1.20 6.76
CA SER A 124 -11.69 -1.07 5.58
C SER A 124 -10.92 -0.60 4.35
N PHE A 125 -9.88 0.23 4.54
CA PHE A 125 -8.98 0.62 3.47
C PHE A 125 -8.20 -0.60 2.95
N PHE A 126 -7.64 -1.42 3.84
CA PHE A 126 -6.98 -2.66 3.43
C PHE A 126 -7.94 -3.59 2.67
N GLN A 127 -9.14 -3.80 3.21
CA GLN A 127 -10.16 -4.67 2.63
C GLN A 127 -10.66 -4.19 1.27
N GLY A 128 -10.91 -2.89 1.11
CA GLY A 128 -11.45 -2.32 -0.12
C GLY A 128 -10.38 -2.09 -1.19
N HIS A 129 -9.24 -1.50 -0.79
CA HIS A 129 -8.21 -1.04 -1.71
C HIS A 129 -7.14 -2.11 -1.95
N ILE A 130 -6.44 -2.55 -0.90
CA ILE A 130 -5.29 -3.45 -1.02
C ILE A 130 -5.71 -4.84 -1.50
N LEU A 131 -6.76 -5.42 -0.91
CA LEU A 131 -7.29 -6.70 -1.38
C LEU A 131 -7.92 -6.58 -2.78
N GLY A 132 -8.41 -5.41 -3.16
CA GLY A 132 -8.86 -5.12 -4.53
C GLY A 132 -7.72 -5.26 -5.53
N LEU A 133 -6.55 -4.69 -5.23
CA LEU A 133 -5.34 -4.84 -6.04
C LEU A 133 -4.86 -6.30 -6.06
N ALA A 134 -4.81 -6.96 -4.90
CA ALA A 134 -4.37 -8.35 -4.81
C ALA A 134 -5.26 -9.29 -5.63
N ARG A 135 -6.59 -9.08 -5.61
CA ARG A 135 -7.53 -9.85 -6.43
C ARG A 135 -7.30 -9.64 -7.93
N LYS A 136 -7.05 -8.41 -8.37
CA LYS A 136 -6.71 -8.13 -9.77
C LYS A 136 -5.44 -8.87 -10.19
N CYS A 137 -4.39 -8.90 -9.35
CA CYS A 137 -3.19 -9.70 -9.59
C CYS A 137 -3.47 -11.22 -9.64
N ASP A 138 -4.27 -11.78 -8.72
CA ASP A 138 -4.66 -13.21 -8.75
C ASP A 138 -5.37 -13.56 -10.08
N ILE A 139 -6.35 -12.74 -10.47
CA ILE A 139 -7.08 -12.90 -11.74
C ILE A 139 -6.11 -12.86 -12.93
N THR A 140 -5.22 -11.86 -13.01
CA THR A 140 -4.22 -11.78 -14.09
C THR A 140 -3.30 -13.00 -14.11
N SER A 141 -2.92 -13.52 -12.94
CA SER A 141 -2.07 -14.72 -12.82
C SER A 141 -2.74 -16.02 -13.26
N ALA A 142 -4.08 -16.03 -13.34
CA ALA A 142 -4.88 -17.18 -13.72
C ALA A 142 -5.40 -17.09 -15.17
N ARG A 143 -5.04 -16.04 -15.91
CA ARG A 143 -5.45 -15.89 -17.31
C ARG A 143 -4.75 -16.93 -18.19
N GLY A 144 -5.50 -17.51 -19.12
CA GLY A 144 -4.99 -18.55 -20.03
C GLY A 144 -4.00 -18.05 -21.08
N ASP A 145 -3.89 -16.73 -21.28
CA ASP A 145 -2.98 -16.08 -22.22
C ASP A 145 -1.67 -15.59 -21.57
N ALA A 146 -1.55 -15.66 -20.25
CA ALA A 146 -0.36 -15.20 -19.52
C ALA A 146 0.78 -16.23 -19.61
N THR A 147 1.99 -15.73 -19.83
CA THR A 147 3.22 -16.54 -19.78
C THR A 147 3.50 -17.00 -18.33
N ALA A 148 4.25 -18.08 -18.17
CA ALA A 148 4.63 -18.57 -16.84
C ALA A 148 5.37 -17.50 -15.99
N ALA A 149 6.17 -16.66 -16.64
CA ALA A 149 6.88 -15.55 -15.98
C ALA A 149 5.90 -14.48 -15.49
N GLU A 150 4.91 -14.10 -16.30
CA GLU A 150 3.88 -13.14 -15.92
C GLU A 150 3.03 -13.67 -14.76
N CYS A 151 2.62 -14.95 -14.83
CA CYS A 151 1.91 -15.62 -13.74
C CYS A 151 2.71 -15.59 -12.44
N ALA A 152 4.03 -15.86 -12.50
CA ALA A 152 4.90 -15.81 -11.33
C ALA A 152 5.02 -14.39 -10.74
N ILE A 153 5.18 -13.38 -11.59
CA ILE A 153 5.22 -11.97 -11.18
C ILE A 153 3.91 -11.59 -10.48
N GLN A 154 2.76 -11.88 -11.08
CA GLN A 154 1.47 -11.52 -10.51
C GLN A 154 1.20 -12.24 -9.19
N LYS A 155 1.56 -13.52 -9.07
CA LYS A 155 1.47 -14.24 -7.79
C LYS A 155 2.37 -13.62 -6.71
N SER A 156 3.58 -13.18 -7.08
CA SER A 156 4.46 -12.45 -6.15
C SER A 156 3.80 -11.16 -5.67
N ARG A 157 3.13 -10.41 -6.55
CA ARG A 157 2.40 -9.18 -6.18
C ARG A 157 1.26 -9.44 -5.21
N VAL A 158 0.52 -10.55 -5.37
CA VAL A 158 -0.49 -10.97 -4.39
C VAL A 158 0.14 -11.08 -3.01
N ILE A 159 1.25 -11.82 -2.89
CA ILE A 159 1.94 -12.06 -1.61
C ILE A 159 2.45 -10.75 -1.02
N GLU A 160 3.05 -9.86 -1.83
CA GLU A 160 3.57 -8.57 -1.37
C GLU A 160 2.47 -7.62 -0.88
N LEU A 161 1.32 -7.57 -1.55
CA LEU A 161 0.17 -6.76 -1.14
C LEU A 161 -0.41 -7.28 0.19
N TRP A 162 -0.54 -8.59 0.34
CA TRP A 162 -0.95 -9.20 1.61
C TRP A 162 0.06 -8.99 2.73
N ALA A 163 1.36 -8.88 2.41
CA ALA A 163 2.38 -8.59 3.40
C ALA A 163 2.24 -7.19 4.04
N LEU A 164 1.38 -6.33 3.50
CA LEU A 164 1.00 -5.05 4.09
C LEU A 164 -0.07 -5.19 5.19
N PHE A 165 -0.73 -6.34 5.35
CA PHE A 165 -1.80 -6.51 6.34
C PHE A 165 -1.39 -6.11 7.77
N PRO A 166 -0.20 -6.50 8.30
CA PRO A 166 0.22 -6.09 9.65
C PRO A 166 0.31 -4.58 9.86
N SER A 167 0.49 -3.81 8.80
CA SER A 167 0.55 -2.35 8.83
C SER A 167 -0.78 -1.72 9.22
N PHE A 168 -1.88 -2.33 8.77
CA PHE A 168 -3.25 -1.89 9.03
C PHE A 168 -3.82 -2.45 10.34
N CYS A 169 -3.06 -3.30 11.02
CA CYS A 169 -3.47 -3.99 12.24
C CYS A 169 -3.00 -3.30 13.52
N HIS A 170 -2.18 -2.26 13.42
CA HIS A 170 -1.69 -1.52 14.58
C HIS A 170 -2.70 -0.43 14.97
N ASN A 171 -3.46 -0.67 16.03
CA ASN A 171 -4.53 0.21 16.54
C ASN A 171 -5.46 0.77 15.44
N PRO A 172 -6.17 -0.10 14.68
CA PRO A 172 -7.03 0.37 13.60
C PRO A 172 -8.28 1.12 14.11
N MET A 173 -8.72 2.12 13.35
CA MET A 173 -9.85 2.98 13.75
C MET A 173 -11.22 2.30 13.69
N ASP A 174 -11.38 1.28 12.85
CA ASP A 174 -12.64 0.66 12.48
C ASP A 174 -12.64 -0.86 12.73
N LEU A 175 -11.91 -1.29 13.77
CA LEU A 175 -11.74 -2.70 14.10
C LEU A 175 -13.07 -3.43 14.32
N ASP A 176 -13.94 -2.83 15.14
CA ASP A 176 -15.23 -3.36 15.54
C ASP A 176 -16.22 -3.51 14.37
N VAL A 177 -16.16 -2.58 13.42
CA VAL A 177 -17.01 -2.57 12.23
C VAL A 177 -16.47 -3.50 11.14
N THR A 178 -15.18 -3.39 10.82
CA THR A 178 -14.62 -4.02 9.62
C THR A 178 -14.17 -5.46 9.88
N PHE A 179 -13.55 -5.73 11.03
CA PHE A 179 -12.95 -7.05 11.31
C PHE A 179 -13.91 -8.23 11.19
N PRO A 180 -15.19 -8.16 11.65
CA PRO A 180 -16.15 -9.25 11.47
C PRO A 180 -16.33 -9.67 10.00
N THR A 181 -16.36 -8.70 9.08
CA THR A 181 -16.51 -8.97 7.64
C THR A 181 -15.19 -9.43 7.00
N LEU A 182 -14.06 -8.91 7.49
CA LEU A 182 -12.73 -9.28 7.02
C LEU A 182 -12.34 -10.71 7.44
N CYS A 183 -12.78 -11.16 8.61
CA CYS A 183 -12.41 -12.45 9.21
C CYS A 183 -12.61 -13.65 8.27
N GLN A 184 -13.77 -13.73 7.59
CA GLN A 184 -14.02 -14.81 6.62
C GLN A 184 -13.03 -14.80 5.46
N THR A 185 -12.60 -13.61 5.04
CA THR A 185 -11.58 -13.46 3.98
C THR A 185 -10.21 -13.91 4.48
N LEU A 186 -9.85 -13.58 5.72
CA LEU A 186 -8.59 -14.03 6.34
C LEU A 186 -8.53 -15.56 6.44
N VAL A 187 -9.59 -16.20 6.95
CA VAL A 187 -9.66 -17.67 7.06
C VAL A 187 -9.51 -18.34 5.70
N LYS A 188 -10.21 -17.83 4.67
CA LYS A 188 -10.09 -18.35 3.30
C LYS A 188 -8.67 -18.19 2.77
N ALA A 189 -8.04 -17.03 2.98
CA ALA A 189 -6.68 -16.77 2.53
C ALA A 189 -5.65 -17.66 3.24
N MET A 190 -5.81 -17.92 4.54
CA MET A 190 -4.95 -18.84 5.29
C MET A 190 -5.08 -20.31 4.82
N GLY A 191 -6.25 -20.69 4.32
CA GLY A 191 -6.50 -22.03 3.77
C GLY A 191 -6.14 -22.20 2.29
N ASP A 192 -5.75 -21.13 1.59
CA ASP A 192 -5.48 -21.18 0.15
C ASP A 192 -4.13 -21.84 -0.15
N LYS A 193 -4.17 -23.07 -0.68
CA LYS A 193 -2.98 -23.84 -1.07
C LYS A 193 -2.16 -23.18 -2.17
N ARG A 194 -2.72 -22.24 -2.93
CA ARG A 194 -2.01 -21.48 -3.97
C ARG A 194 -1.06 -20.45 -3.35
N TYR A 195 -1.35 -19.99 -2.13
CA TYR A 195 -0.61 -18.93 -1.44
C TYR A 195 -0.34 -19.28 0.03
N PRO A 196 0.44 -20.34 0.33
CA PRO A 196 0.74 -20.72 1.71
C PRO A 196 1.50 -19.62 2.47
N GLN A 197 2.16 -18.70 1.76
CA GLN A 197 2.90 -17.58 2.35
C GLN A 197 2.01 -16.55 3.06
N LEU A 198 0.68 -16.55 2.81
CA LEU A 198 -0.24 -15.58 3.41
C LEU A 198 -0.47 -15.80 4.91
N VAL A 199 -0.24 -17.01 5.41
CA VAL A 199 -0.44 -17.35 6.82
C VAL A 199 0.42 -16.47 7.73
N ALA A 200 1.68 -16.21 7.35
CA ALA A 200 2.62 -15.44 8.16
C ALA A 200 2.21 -13.96 8.34
N PRO A 201 1.94 -13.16 7.28
CA PRO A 201 1.49 -11.79 7.46
C PRO A 201 0.11 -11.71 8.13
N ILE A 202 -0.81 -12.65 7.85
CA ILE A 202 -2.11 -12.67 8.54
C ILE A 202 -1.93 -12.88 10.04
N SER A 203 -1.16 -13.89 10.44
CA SER A 203 -0.90 -14.17 11.87
C SER A 203 -0.18 -13.01 12.56
N THR A 204 0.76 -12.36 11.87
CA THR A 204 1.47 -11.18 12.38
C THR A 204 0.52 -10.00 12.60
N GLY A 205 -0.40 -9.75 11.67
CA GLY A 205 -1.41 -8.71 11.82
C GLY A 205 -2.37 -8.99 12.97
N LEU A 206 -2.87 -10.23 13.08
CA LEU A 206 -3.74 -10.63 14.19
C LEU A 206 -3.06 -10.45 15.55
N LYS A 207 -1.77 -10.79 15.64
CA LYS A 207 -0.96 -10.55 16.84
C LYS A 207 -0.90 -9.05 17.19
N LYS A 208 -0.65 -8.19 16.20
CA LYS A 208 -0.59 -6.73 16.39
C LYS A 208 -1.91 -6.10 16.85
N ILE A 209 -3.06 -6.68 16.48
CA ILE A 209 -4.36 -6.22 16.97
C ILE A 209 -4.49 -6.46 18.48
N VAL A 210 -3.97 -7.58 18.97
CA VAL A 210 -4.03 -7.95 20.40
C VAL A 210 -2.97 -7.22 21.23
N GLU A 211 -1.79 -6.95 20.63
CA GLU A 211 -0.71 -6.18 21.26
C GLU A 211 -0.92 -4.66 21.21
N GLY A 212 -1.99 -4.21 20.54
CA GLY A 212 -2.32 -2.80 20.29
C GLY A 212 -2.56 -1.98 21.55
#